data_AF-A0AAW5UQI0-F1
#
_entry.id   AF-A0AAW5UQI0-F1
#
_cell.length_a   1.000
_cell.length_b   1.000
_cell.length_c   1.000
_cell.angle_alpha   90.00
_cell.angle_beta   90.00
_cell.angle_gamma   90.00
#
_symmetry.space_group_name_H-M   'P 1'
#
loop_
_entity.id
_entity.type
_entity.pdbx_description
1 polymer ?
#
loop_
_entity_poly.entity_id
_entity_poly.type
_entity_poly.pdbx_seq_one_letter_code
_entity_poly.pdbx_strand_id
1 'polypeptide(L)'
;MVAGAHTCCHNSAQKCGCKRGYYTQYYGDKPELIKEAIAWAESGIWRNGFDKAKPHSSVNLADFYLQYQKNPQQWQALFDYLAKTDLLRIPKGKHKIPGSDLVVSVEDSKNEPLEKRRSESHNKHIDFQYVVKGTERFGVIDHYSSTPNSKYRPDVIHYDYAPQKARFFDSNPGEFFIFFPRDWHIAKVANDTSDQAIRVIVIKVDYVE
;
A
#
# COMPACT_ATOMS: atom_id res chain seq x y z
N MET A 1 32.21 39.12 13.49
CA MET A 1 32.38 39.04 14.96
C MET A 1 31.11 39.60 15.57
N VAL A 2 30.23 38.92 16.32
CA VAL A 2 30.19 37.59 16.96
C VAL A 2 28.71 37.16 17.05
N ALA A 3 28.49 35.84 17.13
CA ALA A 3 27.31 35.11 17.60
C ALA A 3 26.46 35.85 18.67
N GLY A 4 25.15 35.65 18.85
CA GLY A 4 24.29 34.48 18.69
C GLY A 4 23.42 34.41 19.97
N ALA A 5 22.15 33.99 19.87
CA ALA A 5 21.43 33.35 20.99
C ALA A 5 20.04 32.88 20.55
N HIS A 6 19.83 31.59 20.77
CA HIS A 6 18.57 30.87 20.74
C HIS A 6 17.45 31.54 21.53
N THR A 7 16.22 31.43 21.03
CA THR A 7 15.04 31.29 21.89
C THR A 7 14.20 30.13 21.38
N CYS A 8 14.17 29.06 22.19
CA CYS A 8 13.27 27.94 22.07
C CYS A 8 11.83 28.34 22.40
N CYS A 9 10.91 27.72 21.67
CA CYS A 9 9.60 27.21 22.07
C CYS A 9 8.78 28.02 23.09
N HIS A 10 7.59 28.48 22.69
CA HIS A 10 6.37 28.21 23.48
C HIS A 10 5.15 28.06 22.54
N ASN A 11 4.50 26.92 22.74
CA ASN A 11 3.39 26.35 22.01
C ASN A 11 2.09 27.15 22.24
N SER A 12 1.29 27.36 21.20
CA SER A 12 -0.17 27.43 21.35
C SER A 12 -0.87 26.84 20.13
N ALA A 13 -0.97 25.51 20.16
CA ALA A 13 -2.16 24.76 19.78
C ALA A 13 -2.93 25.30 18.55
N GLN A 14 -2.26 25.41 17.39
CA GLN A 14 -2.95 25.21 16.13
C GLN A 14 -3.30 23.73 16.07
N LYS A 15 -4.53 23.43 16.48
CA LYS A 15 -5.29 22.20 16.26
C LYS A 15 -4.70 21.40 15.10
N CYS A 16 -3.81 20.47 15.44
CA CYS A 16 -3.34 19.44 14.53
C CYS A 16 -4.57 18.57 14.26
N GLY A 17 -5.31 18.93 13.21
CA GLY A 17 -6.44 18.16 12.73
C GLY A 17 -5.91 16.80 12.31
N CYS A 18 -5.94 15.86 13.25
CA CYS A 18 -5.66 14.45 13.00
C CYS A 18 -6.58 14.03 11.85
N LYS A 19 -6.02 13.86 10.65
CA LYS A 19 -6.76 13.98 9.40
C LYS A 19 -7.77 12.83 9.29
N ARG A 20 -9.06 13.19 9.21
CA ARG A 20 -10.17 12.32 8.74
C ARG A 20 -9.73 11.58 7.48
N GLY A 21 -10.16 10.32 7.28
CA GLY A 21 -9.71 9.38 6.23
C GLY A 21 -9.74 9.97 4.81
N TYR A 22 -8.69 10.73 4.51
CA TYR A 22 -8.58 11.60 3.35
C TYR A 22 -7.76 10.94 2.24
N TYR A 23 -6.91 9.99 2.63
CA TYR A 23 -6.04 9.20 1.76
C TYR A 23 -6.43 7.72 1.81
N THR A 24 -7.37 7.34 2.68
CA THR A 24 -7.81 5.97 2.97
C THR A 24 -9.17 6.02 3.69
N GLN A 25 -9.80 4.88 3.96
CA GLN A 25 -11.03 4.80 4.74
C GLN A 25 -10.83 5.32 6.18
N TYR A 26 -11.80 6.09 6.68
CA TYR A 26 -11.75 6.60 8.05
C TYR A 26 -12.36 5.60 9.05
N TYR A 27 -11.62 5.36 10.13
CA TYR A 27 -12.06 4.57 11.30
C TYR A 27 -11.81 5.27 12.64
N GLY A 28 -11.45 6.56 12.64
CA GLY A 28 -11.07 7.28 13.86
C GLY A 28 -12.21 7.46 14.87
N ASP A 29 -13.45 7.22 14.43
CA ASP A 29 -14.66 7.12 15.25
C ASP A 29 -14.92 5.71 15.81
N LYS A 30 -14.06 4.73 15.48
CA LYS A 30 -14.13 3.33 15.93
C LYS A 30 -12.83 2.89 16.63
N PRO A 31 -12.50 3.47 17.80
CA PRO A 31 -11.23 3.21 18.49
C PRO A 31 -11.03 1.74 18.89
N GLU A 32 -12.10 1.03 19.27
CA GLU A 32 -12.00 -0.39 19.65
C GLU A 32 -11.64 -1.27 18.45
N LEU A 33 -12.24 -1.01 17.28
CA LEU A 33 -11.86 -1.71 16.04
C LEU A 33 -10.39 -1.48 15.68
N ILE A 34 -9.91 -0.24 15.81
CA ILE A 34 -8.50 0.07 15.54
C ILE A 34 -7.60 -0.72 16.50
N LYS A 35 -7.94 -0.76 17.79
CA LYS A 35 -7.19 -1.51 18.81
C LYS A 35 -7.17 -3.01 18.51
N GLU A 36 -8.32 -3.59 18.16
CA GLU A 36 -8.42 -4.99 17.75
C GLU A 36 -7.57 -5.29 16.52
N ALA A 37 -7.66 -4.44 15.49
CA ALA A 37 -6.90 -4.61 14.26
C ALA A 37 -5.38 -4.54 14.48
N ILE A 38 -4.92 -3.63 15.36
CA ILE A 38 -3.51 -3.55 15.76
C ILE A 38 -3.08 -4.83 16.47
N ALA A 39 -3.81 -5.25 17.50
CA ALA A 39 -3.48 -6.46 18.26
C ALA A 39 -3.48 -7.72 17.36
N TRP A 40 -4.44 -7.82 16.44
CA TRP A 40 -4.51 -8.89 15.46
C TRP A 40 -3.30 -8.87 14.50
N ALA A 41 -2.93 -7.69 13.98
CA ALA A 41 -1.79 -7.55 13.08
C ALA A 41 -0.47 -7.90 13.79
N GLU A 42 -0.31 -7.48 15.05
CA GLU A 42 0.86 -7.77 15.89
C GLU A 42 0.94 -9.25 16.29
N SER A 43 -0.19 -9.91 16.49
CA SER A 43 -0.23 -11.35 16.81
C SER A 43 0.39 -12.22 15.71
N GLY A 44 0.41 -11.73 14.47
CA GLY A 44 0.93 -12.45 13.31
C GLY A 44 0.09 -13.64 12.85
N ILE A 45 -1.11 -13.87 13.41
CA ILE A 45 -1.97 -15.01 13.02
C ILE A 45 -2.34 -15.02 11.54
N TRP A 46 -2.39 -13.84 10.92
CA TRP A 46 -2.67 -13.65 9.49
C TRP A 46 -1.54 -14.11 8.57
N ARG A 47 -0.33 -14.26 9.11
CA ARG A 47 0.88 -14.51 8.32
C ARG A 47 0.83 -15.84 7.58
N ASN A 48 0.09 -16.82 8.09
CA ASN A 48 0.02 -18.15 7.50
C ASN A 48 1.40 -18.72 7.07
N GLY A 49 2.42 -18.56 7.93
CA GLY A 49 3.81 -18.95 7.68
C GLY A 49 4.71 -17.90 7.00
N PHE A 50 4.19 -16.76 6.55
CA PHE A 50 4.95 -15.69 5.91
C PHE A 50 5.66 -14.77 6.92
N ASP A 51 6.99 -14.80 6.91
CA ASP A 51 7.86 -14.07 7.83
C ASP A 51 8.82 -13.07 7.15
N LYS A 52 8.88 -13.04 5.82
CA LYS A 52 9.85 -12.23 5.05
C LYS A 52 9.59 -10.73 5.10
N ALA A 53 8.35 -10.31 5.35
CA ALA A 53 7.98 -8.90 5.42
C ALA A 53 6.83 -8.64 6.41
N LYS A 54 6.67 -7.36 6.78
CA LYS A 54 5.56 -6.84 7.59
C LYS A 54 4.72 -5.83 6.78
N PRO A 55 3.47 -5.55 7.15
CA PRO A 55 2.74 -4.45 6.54
C PRO A 55 3.49 -3.14 6.80
N HIS A 56 3.66 -2.32 5.76
CA HIS A 56 4.20 -0.97 5.90
C HIS A 56 3.28 -0.12 6.78
N SER A 57 3.84 0.88 7.47
CA SER A 57 3.11 1.78 8.38
C SER A 57 1.94 2.54 7.74
N SER A 58 1.88 2.63 6.41
CA SER A 58 0.78 3.25 5.67
C SER A 58 -0.42 2.33 5.47
N VAL A 59 -0.30 1.02 5.70
CA VAL A 59 -1.40 0.07 5.53
C VAL A 59 -2.48 0.37 6.57
N ASN A 60 -3.73 0.52 6.12
CA ASN A 60 -4.87 0.67 7.00
C ASN A 60 -5.17 -0.68 7.67
N LEU A 61 -4.69 -0.87 8.90
CA LEU A 61 -4.83 -2.13 9.61
C LEU A 61 -6.30 -2.50 9.89
N ALA A 62 -7.19 -1.52 10.05
CA ALA A 62 -8.61 -1.80 10.25
C ALA A 62 -9.26 -2.39 9.00
N ASP A 63 -8.99 -1.83 7.81
CA ASP A 63 -9.41 -2.44 6.55
C ASP A 63 -8.77 -3.83 6.37
N PHE A 64 -7.47 -3.97 6.66
CA PHE A 64 -6.78 -5.25 6.52
C PHE A 64 -7.40 -6.33 7.40
N TYR A 65 -7.64 -6.02 8.68
CA TYR A 65 -8.33 -6.91 9.61
C TYR A 65 -9.72 -7.30 9.09
N LEU A 66 -10.55 -6.32 8.74
CA LEU A 66 -11.92 -6.58 8.29
C LEU A 66 -11.96 -7.42 7.00
N GLN A 67 -11.15 -7.07 6.01
CA GLN A 67 -11.10 -7.79 4.73
C GLN A 67 -10.53 -9.20 4.89
N TYR A 68 -9.59 -9.40 5.81
CA TYR A 68 -9.11 -10.74 6.15
C TYR A 68 -10.22 -11.61 6.73
N GLN A 69 -11.02 -11.07 7.66
CA GLN A 69 -12.15 -11.82 8.25
C GLN A 69 -13.24 -12.14 7.23
N LYS A 70 -13.50 -11.22 6.28
CA LYS A 70 -14.53 -11.39 5.25
C LYS A 70 -14.13 -12.38 4.15
N ASN A 71 -12.84 -12.47 3.83
CA ASN A 71 -12.34 -13.34 2.75
C ASN A 71 -11.08 -14.13 3.18
N PRO A 72 -11.16 -14.93 4.25
CA PRO A 72 -9.98 -15.57 4.84
C PRO A 72 -9.29 -16.53 3.86
N GLN A 73 -10.07 -17.16 2.95
CA GLN A 73 -9.54 -18.12 2.00
C GLN A 73 -8.50 -17.50 1.04
N GLN A 74 -8.81 -16.34 0.45
CA GLN A 74 -7.87 -15.68 -0.46
C GLN A 74 -6.65 -15.16 0.29
N TRP A 75 -6.84 -14.52 1.45
CA TRP A 75 -5.71 -14.03 2.23
C TRP A 75 -4.78 -15.13 2.73
N GLN A 76 -5.33 -16.26 3.20
CA GLN A 76 -4.54 -17.41 3.59
C GLN A 76 -3.78 -18.00 2.41
N ALA A 77 -4.43 -18.16 1.24
CA ALA A 77 -3.77 -18.64 0.02
C ALA A 77 -2.65 -17.71 -0.45
N LEU A 78 -2.88 -16.39 -0.40
CA LEU A 78 -1.88 -15.37 -0.70
C LEU A 78 -0.65 -15.55 0.19
N PHE A 79 -0.81 -15.53 1.51
CA PHE A 79 0.34 -15.59 2.42
C PHE A 79 1.03 -16.96 2.44
N ASP A 80 0.29 -18.06 2.27
CA ASP A 80 0.87 -19.40 2.11
C ASP A 80 1.79 -19.47 0.89
N TYR A 81 1.33 -18.91 -0.24
CA TYR A 81 2.11 -18.85 -1.46
C TYR A 81 3.40 -18.03 -1.29
N LEU A 82 3.32 -16.86 -0.65
CA LEU A 82 4.50 -16.03 -0.38
C LEU A 82 5.51 -16.71 0.55
N ALA A 83 5.02 -17.46 1.54
CA ALA A 83 5.86 -18.22 2.46
C ALA A 83 6.65 -19.30 1.72
N LYS A 84 5.97 -20.11 0.90
CA LYS A 84 6.52 -21.32 0.28
C LYS A 84 7.28 -21.09 -1.03
N THR A 85 7.14 -19.92 -1.64
CA THR A 85 7.71 -19.66 -2.96
C THR A 85 8.97 -18.80 -2.90
N ASP A 86 9.98 -19.15 -3.72
CA ASP A 86 11.15 -18.31 -3.96
C ASP A 86 10.81 -17.18 -4.95
N LEU A 87 10.31 -16.07 -4.41
CA LEU A 87 9.82 -14.92 -5.17
C LEU A 87 10.89 -14.27 -6.07
N LEU A 88 12.17 -14.48 -5.79
CA LEU A 88 13.27 -13.98 -6.61
C LEU A 88 13.48 -14.82 -7.88
N ARG A 89 13.01 -16.08 -7.89
CA ARG A 89 13.29 -17.04 -8.97
C ARG A 89 12.07 -17.42 -9.82
N ILE A 90 10.84 -17.11 -9.38
CA ILE A 90 9.64 -17.35 -10.20
C ILE A 90 9.81 -16.67 -11.58
N PRO A 91 9.42 -17.27 -12.71
CA PRO A 91 9.46 -16.56 -13.99
C PRO A 91 8.63 -15.26 -13.96
N LYS A 92 9.06 -14.22 -14.70
CA LYS A 92 8.23 -13.03 -14.92
C LYS A 92 6.91 -13.41 -15.60
N GLY A 93 5.82 -12.77 -15.22
CA GLY A 93 4.50 -12.98 -15.80
C GLY A 93 3.44 -13.26 -14.75
N LYS A 94 2.28 -13.73 -15.20
CA LYS A 94 1.13 -14.05 -14.35
C LYS A 94 1.10 -15.55 -14.07
N HIS A 95 0.93 -15.91 -12.80
CA HIS A 95 0.85 -17.31 -12.35
C HIS A 95 -0.38 -17.49 -11.46
N LYS A 96 -1.11 -18.60 -11.63
CA LYS A 96 -2.23 -18.93 -10.74
C LYS A 96 -1.66 -19.37 -9.39
N ILE A 97 -2.23 -18.88 -8.29
CA ILE A 97 -1.90 -19.39 -6.95
C ILE A 97 -2.70 -20.69 -6.73
N PRO A 98 -2.02 -21.84 -6.54
CA PRO A 98 -2.70 -23.13 -6.40
C PRO A 98 -3.74 -23.13 -5.28
N GLY A 99 -4.89 -23.77 -5.52
CA GLY A 99 -5.96 -23.87 -4.53
C GLY A 99 -6.79 -22.59 -4.32
N SER A 100 -6.60 -21.58 -5.17
CA SER A 100 -7.36 -20.33 -5.13
C SER A 100 -7.65 -19.81 -6.55
N ASP A 101 -8.50 -18.79 -6.65
CA ASP A 101 -8.70 -18.05 -7.91
C ASP A 101 -7.78 -16.83 -8.04
N LEU A 102 -6.84 -16.66 -7.10
CA LEU A 102 -5.85 -15.60 -7.14
C LEU A 102 -4.82 -15.84 -8.25
N VAL A 103 -4.36 -14.72 -8.80
CA VAL A 103 -3.24 -14.67 -9.74
C VAL A 103 -2.18 -13.76 -9.15
N VAL A 104 -0.94 -14.25 -9.13
CA VAL A 104 0.24 -13.44 -8.82
C VAL A 104 0.84 -12.90 -10.12
N SER A 105 1.00 -11.58 -10.20
CA SER A 105 1.80 -10.91 -11.22
C SER A 105 3.22 -10.72 -10.69
N VAL A 106 4.19 -11.30 -11.40
CA VAL A 106 5.61 -11.17 -11.11
C VAL A 106 6.23 -10.28 -12.16
N GLU A 107 6.78 -9.14 -11.74
CA GLU A 107 7.21 -8.10 -12.66
C GLU A 107 8.64 -7.65 -12.38
N ASP A 108 9.54 -7.96 -13.30
CA ASP A 108 10.83 -7.26 -13.41
C ASP A 108 10.58 -5.95 -14.18
N SER A 109 10.80 -4.83 -13.51
CA SER A 109 10.46 -3.48 -13.97
C SER A 109 11.54 -2.48 -13.59
N LYS A 110 11.33 -1.23 -14.01
CA LYS A 110 12.09 -0.07 -13.55
C LYS A 110 11.11 0.99 -13.05
N ASN A 111 11.46 1.72 -12.01
CA ASN A 111 10.74 2.92 -11.63
C ASN A 111 10.88 4.01 -12.72
N GLU A 112 9.87 4.86 -12.86
CA GLU A 112 9.87 5.96 -13.82
C GLU A 112 9.54 7.29 -13.14
N PRO A 113 9.95 8.42 -13.74
CA PRO A 113 9.57 9.74 -13.26
C PRO A 113 8.05 9.88 -13.04
N LEU A 114 7.66 10.62 -12.01
CA LEU A 114 6.26 10.75 -11.57
C LEU A 114 5.31 11.14 -12.71
N GLU A 115 5.74 12.04 -13.57
CA GLU A 115 4.99 12.55 -14.73
C GLU A 115 4.69 11.49 -15.81
N LYS A 116 5.40 10.36 -15.80
CA LYS A 116 5.14 9.20 -16.68
C LYS A 116 4.23 8.17 -16.02
N ARG A 117 3.97 8.29 -14.72
CA ARG A 117 3.10 7.39 -13.97
C ARG A 117 1.68 7.95 -13.94
N ARG A 118 0.71 7.08 -13.66
CA ARG A 118 -0.69 7.47 -13.47
C ARG A 118 -1.13 7.06 -12.08
N SER A 119 -2.00 7.87 -11.50
CA SER A 119 -2.74 7.48 -10.30
C SER A 119 -3.77 6.42 -10.65
N GLU A 120 -4.07 5.55 -9.71
CA GLU A 120 -5.09 4.54 -9.85
C GLU A 120 -5.74 4.18 -8.53
N SER A 121 -6.95 3.62 -8.65
CA SER A 121 -7.60 2.85 -7.60
C SER A 121 -8.45 1.76 -8.24
N HIS A 122 -8.80 0.77 -7.43
CA HIS A 122 -9.63 -0.36 -7.82
C HIS A 122 -10.96 -0.30 -7.07
N ASN A 123 -12.06 -0.82 -7.63
CA ASN A 123 -13.34 -0.87 -6.90
C ASN A 123 -13.69 -2.26 -6.37
N LYS A 124 -13.26 -3.30 -7.06
CA LYS A 124 -13.54 -4.70 -6.75
C LYS A 124 -12.35 -5.42 -6.14
N HIS A 125 -11.14 -4.91 -6.30
CA HIS A 125 -9.94 -5.56 -5.80
C HIS A 125 -9.15 -4.68 -4.84
N ILE A 126 -8.44 -5.38 -3.96
CA ILE A 126 -7.40 -4.88 -3.08
C ILE A 126 -6.07 -5.26 -3.72
N ASP A 127 -5.16 -4.30 -3.84
CA ASP A 127 -3.83 -4.54 -4.36
C ASP A 127 -2.87 -4.86 -3.23
N PHE A 128 -2.40 -6.11 -3.16
CA PHE A 128 -1.24 -6.49 -2.38
C PHE A 128 0.02 -6.29 -3.23
N GLN A 129 0.91 -5.42 -2.79
CA GLN A 129 2.11 -5.00 -3.52
C GLN A 129 3.35 -5.28 -2.66
N TYR A 130 4.27 -6.09 -3.18
CA TYR A 130 5.49 -6.45 -2.46
C TYR A 130 6.70 -6.42 -3.38
N VAL A 131 7.58 -5.42 -3.18
CA VAL A 131 8.89 -5.39 -3.84
C VAL A 131 9.82 -6.38 -3.16
N VAL A 132 10.26 -7.41 -3.90
CA VAL A 132 11.15 -8.46 -3.39
C VAL A 132 12.61 -8.18 -3.68
N LYS A 133 12.89 -7.22 -4.57
CA LYS A 133 14.23 -6.72 -4.89
C LYS A 133 14.17 -5.26 -5.35
N GLY A 134 15.10 -4.45 -4.86
CA GLY A 134 15.16 -3.01 -5.14
C GLY A 134 14.26 -2.20 -4.21
N THR A 135 14.03 -0.95 -4.56
CA THR A 135 13.16 -0.02 -3.84
C THR A 135 12.09 0.51 -4.79
N GLU A 136 10.82 0.33 -4.46
CA GLU A 136 9.69 0.90 -5.21
C GLU A 136 9.12 2.08 -4.43
N ARG A 137 8.89 3.23 -5.09
CA ARG A 137 8.20 4.37 -4.45
C ARG A 137 6.73 4.40 -4.88
N PHE A 138 5.85 4.46 -3.89
CA PHE A 138 4.44 4.70 -4.07
C PHE A 138 4.10 6.16 -3.77
N GLY A 139 3.24 6.76 -4.60
CA GLY A 139 2.51 7.97 -4.25
C GLY A 139 1.10 7.61 -3.76
N VAL A 140 0.58 8.31 -2.75
CA VAL A 140 -0.83 8.21 -2.31
C VAL A 140 -1.45 9.59 -2.43
N ILE A 141 -2.56 9.67 -3.16
CA ILE A 141 -3.27 10.91 -3.46
C ILE A 141 -4.55 10.99 -2.62
N ASP A 142 -5.10 12.19 -2.57
CA ASP A 142 -6.13 12.53 -1.59
C ASP A 142 -7.52 12.68 -2.21
N HIS A 143 -8.58 12.48 -1.41
CA HIS A 143 -9.95 12.41 -1.92
C HIS A 143 -10.64 13.77 -2.13
N TYR A 144 -10.09 14.87 -1.60
CA TYR A 144 -10.71 16.22 -1.65
C TYR A 144 -10.24 17.02 -2.85
N SER A 145 -9.02 16.79 -3.31
CA SER A 145 -8.44 17.58 -4.40
C SER A 145 -8.06 16.76 -5.62
N SER A 146 -8.18 15.43 -5.55
CA SER A 146 -8.06 14.59 -6.73
C SER A 146 -9.44 14.30 -7.31
N THR A 147 -9.53 14.28 -8.64
CA THR A 147 -10.79 14.08 -9.37
C THR A 147 -10.62 12.98 -10.40
N PRO A 148 -11.59 12.05 -10.54
CA PRO A 148 -11.52 11.04 -11.59
C PRO A 148 -11.37 11.66 -12.97
N ASN A 149 -10.39 11.22 -13.74
CA ASN A 149 -10.15 11.65 -15.12
C ASN A 149 -10.45 10.54 -16.15
N SER A 150 -10.89 9.38 -15.67
CA SER A 150 -11.30 8.24 -16.48
C SER A 150 -12.54 7.57 -15.90
N LYS A 151 -13.07 6.57 -16.62
CA LYS A 151 -14.11 5.66 -16.12
C LYS A 151 -13.47 4.34 -15.73
N TYR A 152 -14.09 3.62 -14.79
CA TYR A 152 -13.70 2.26 -14.45
C TYR A 152 -13.62 1.36 -15.70
N ARG A 153 -12.46 0.72 -15.92
CA ARG A 153 -12.25 -0.22 -17.04
C ARG A 153 -11.23 -1.33 -16.72
N PRO A 154 -11.67 -2.58 -16.49
CA PRO A 154 -12.98 -2.95 -15.93
C PRO A 154 -13.11 -2.54 -14.45
N ASP A 155 -11.99 -2.47 -13.74
CA ASP A 155 -11.91 -2.27 -12.28
C ASP A 155 -10.97 -1.12 -11.92
N VAL A 156 -10.16 -0.59 -12.85
CA VAL A 156 -9.26 0.53 -12.59
C VAL A 156 -9.87 1.86 -13.02
N ILE A 157 -9.67 2.89 -12.21
CA ILE A 157 -9.95 4.30 -12.52
C ILE A 157 -8.69 5.14 -12.26
N HIS A 158 -8.57 6.28 -12.94
CA HIS A 158 -7.43 7.20 -12.82
C HIS A 158 -7.92 8.59 -12.40
N TYR A 159 -7.01 9.39 -11.83
CA TYR A 159 -7.33 10.69 -11.24
C TYR A 159 -6.35 11.77 -11.69
N ASP A 160 -6.88 12.97 -11.93
CA ASP A 160 -6.08 14.18 -11.84
C ASP A 160 -5.86 14.51 -10.37
N TYR A 161 -4.67 14.98 -10.02
CA TYR A 161 -4.28 15.27 -8.63
C TYR A 161 -3.24 16.38 -8.59
N ALA A 162 -3.09 17.00 -7.43
CA ALA A 162 -2.07 18.01 -7.19
C ALA A 162 -0.80 17.35 -6.59
N PRO A 163 0.36 17.31 -7.30
CA PRO A 163 1.54 16.58 -6.85
C PRO A 163 2.04 16.95 -5.45
N GLN A 164 1.93 18.22 -5.06
CA GLN A 164 2.33 18.74 -3.75
C GLN A 164 1.46 18.24 -2.58
N LYS A 165 0.31 17.61 -2.86
CA LYS A 165 -0.55 16.99 -1.85
C LYS A 165 -0.43 15.47 -1.81
N ALA A 166 0.24 14.87 -2.79
CA ALA A 166 0.57 13.45 -2.77
C ALA A 166 1.57 13.17 -1.64
N ARG A 167 1.44 11.98 -1.04
CA ARG A 167 2.38 11.46 -0.04
C ARG A 167 3.20 10.35 -0.67
N PHE A 168 4.51 10.35 -0.48
CA PHE A 168 5.39 9.34 -1.06
C PHE A 168 5.95 8.42 0.01
N PHE A 169 5.97 7.13 -0.30
CA PHE A 169 6.46 6.07 0.58
C PHE A 169 7.36 5.12 -0.20
N ASP A 170 8.50 4.78 0.38
CA ASP A 170 9.44 3.83 -0.22
C ASP A 170 9.20 2.43 0.35
N SER A 171 8.91 1.49 -0.54
CA SER A 171 8.83 0.07 -0.27
C SER A 171 10.19 -0.58 -0.45
N ASN A 172 10.57 -1.39 0.52
CA ASN A 172 11.79 -2.20 0.54
C ASN A 172 11.42 -3.68 0.79
N PRO A 173 12.33 -4.64 0.57
CA PRO A 173 12.01 -6.06 0.73
C PRO A 173 11.56 -6.53 2.12
N GLY A 174 11.70 -5.70 3.16
CA GLY A 174 11.20 -5.99 4.50
C GLY A 174 9.74 -5.60 4.73
N GLU A 175 9.10 -4.91 3.79
CA GLU A 175 7.74 -4.38 3.95
C GLU A 175 6.89 -4.59 2.69
N PHE A 176 5.60 -4.87 2.89
CA PHE A 176 4.61 -4.91 1.81
C PHE A 176 3.56 -3.81 2.00
N PHE A 177 2.91 -3.46 0.90
CA PHE A 177 1.85 -2.47 0.85
C PHE A 177 0.54 -3.16 0.48
N ILE A 178 -0.55 -2.62 1.01
CA ILE A 178 -1.92 -3.02 0.67
C ILE A 178 -2.67 -1.74 0.33
N PHE A 179 -3.25 -1.69 -0.85
CA PHE A 179 -4.10 -0.59 -1.29
C PHE A 179 -5.54 -1.10 -1.46
N PHE A 180 -6.41 -0.67 -0.54
CA PHE A 180 -7.84 -0.91 -0.59
C PHE A 180 -8.51 0.00 -1.63
N PRO A 181 -9.80 -0.19 -1.99
CA PRO A 181 -10.47 0.64 -2.98
C PRO A 181 -10.43 2.16 -2.74
N ARG A 182 -10.27 2.57 -1.49
CA ARG A 182 -10.16 3.98 -1.10
C ARG A 182 -8.72 4.49 -1.03
N ASP A 183 -7.73 3.67 -1.30
CA ASP A 183 -6.32 4.06 -1.24
C ASP A 183 -5.85 4.40 -2.66
N TRP A 184 -6.11 5.64 -3.08
CA TRP A 184 -5.75 6.09 -4.42
C TRP A 184 -4.25 6.29 -4.50
N HIS A 185 -3.58 5.54 -5.38
CA HIS A 185 -2.13 5.39 -5.33
C HIS A 185 -1.48 5.50 -6.71
N ILE A 186 -0.15 5.62 -6.73
CA ILE A 186 0.69 5.68 -7.93
C ILE A 186 1.85 4.73 -7.66
N ALA A 187 2.00 3.67 -8.45
CA ALA A 187 3.07 2.69 -8.30
C ALA A 187 4.31 3.03 -9.15
N LYS A 188 5.47 2.43 -8.81
CA LYS A 188 6.73 2.48 -9.57
C LYS A 188 7.23 3.89 -9.87
N VAL A 189 7.13 4.79 -8.90
CA VAL A 189 7.68 6.15 -9.01
C VAL A 189 9.19 6.11 -8.79
N ALA A 190 9.94 6.91 -9.55
CA ALA A 190 11.37 7.09 -9.33
C ALA A 190 11.64 7.62 -7.92
N ASN A 191 12.70 7.10 -7.30
CA ASN A 191 13.10 7.48 -5.96
C ASN A 191 14.55 7.97 -5.93
N ASP A 192 15.07 8.20 -4.73
CA ASP A 192 16.37 8.87 -4.56
C ASP A 192 17.55 7.88 -4.66
N THR A 193 17.31 6.59 -4.93
CA THR A 193 18.36 5.60 -5.15
C THR A 193 18.97 5.73 -6.55
N SER A 194 20.22 5.30 -6.72
CA SER A 194 20.84 5.24 -8.04
C SER A 194 20.31 4.08 -8.90
N ASP A 195 19.96 2.96 -8.28
CA ASP A 195 19.35 1.82 -8.97
C ASP A 195 17.82 1.86 -8.88
N GLN A 196 17.19 2.01 -10.03
CA GLN A 196 15.73 2.05 -10.20
C GLN A 196 15.16 0.70 -10.66
N ALA A 197 15.97 -0.34 -10.81
CA ALA A 197 15.51 -1.67 -11.14
C ALA A 197 14.81 -2.32 -9.94
N ILE A 198 13.63 -2.87 -10.19
CA ILE A 198 12.79 -3.48 -9.17
C ILE A 198 12.23 -4.81 -9.65
N ARG A 199 11.96 -5.69 -8.69
CA ARG A 199 11.16 -6.88 -8.89
C ARG A 199 10.01 -6.88 -7.91
N VAL A 200 8.79 -6.85 -8.44
CA VAL A 200 7.57 -6.69 -7.64
C VAL A 200 6.63 -7.86 -7.81
N ILE A 201 5.95 -8.18 -6.72
CA ILE A 201 4.90 -9.19 -6.62
C ILE A 201 3.59 -8.44 -6.39
N VAL A 202 2.66 -8.56 -7.34
CA VAL A 202 1.32 -7.96 -7.25
C VAL A 202 0.28 -9.07 -7.20
N ILE A 203 -0.55 -9.08 -6.17
CA ILE A 203 -1.66 -10.03 -6.04
C ILE A 203 -2.92 -9.21 -5.79
N LYS A 204 -3.95 -9.45 -6.60
CA LYS A 204 -5.25 -8.80 -6.45
C LYS A 204 -6.15 -9.71 -5.62
N VAL A 205 -6.58 -9.24 -4.45
CA VAL A 205 -7.53 -9.92 -3.58
C VAL A 205 -8.91 -9.30 -3.77
N ASP A 206 -9.97 -10.09 -3.80
CA ASP A 206 -11.33 -9.54 -3.93
C ASP A 206 -11.70 -8.73 -2.69
N TYR A 207 -12.18 -7.50 -2.93
CA TYR A 207 -12.75 -6.65 -1.89
C TYR A 207 -14.17 -7.10 -1.59
N VAL A 208 -14.48 -7.30 -0.31
CA VAL A 208 -15.82 -7.70 0.15
C VAL A 208 -16.48 -6.52 0.86
N GLU A 209 -17.55 -6.00 0.26
CA GLU A 209 -18.36 -4.88 0.79
C GLU A 209 -18.98 -5.19 2.17
#